data_AF-A0A0U1NXZ6-F1
#
_entry.id   AF-A0A0U1NXZ6-F1
#
_cell.length_a   1.000
_cell.length_b   1.000
_cell.length_c   1.000
_cell.angle_alpha   90.00
_cell.angle_beta   90.00
_cell.angle_gamma   90.00
#
_symmetry.space_group_name_H-M   'P 1'
#
loop_
_entity.id
_entity.type
_entity.pdbx_description
1 polymer ?
#
loop_
_entity_poly.entity_id
_entity_poly.type
_entity_poly.pdbx_seq_one_letter_code
_entity_poly.pdbx_strand_id
1 'polypeptide(L)'
;MQSQQFDIETLKLIRNKLEYIYFIAKSNYNNHPELMDTIENLAQVANMFANIRIHELNDRIEISSPEGFIVSKLANAYSRMKDYEIQKDSDFPTWKL
;
A
#
# COMPACT_ATOMS: atom_id res chain seq x y z
N MET A 1 -5.23 -5.84 29.92
CA MET A 1 -4.52 -6.43 28.77
C MET A 1 -3.44 -5.43 28.36
N GLN A 2 -2.15 -5.74 28.57
CA GLN A 2 -1.07 -4.90 28.05
C GLN A 2 -1.11 -5.01 26.53
N SER A 3 -1.46 -3.91 25.85
CA SER A 3 -1.31 -3.83 24.39
C SER A 3 0.15 -4.12 24.08
N GLN A 4 0.41 -5.13 23.27
CA GLN A 4 1.76 -5.41 22.77
C GLN A 4 2.16 -4.20 21.91
N GLN A 5 2.82 -3.23 22.53
CA GLN A 5 3.30 -2.04 21.87
C GLN A 5 4.37 -2.51 20.89
N PHE A 6 4.23 -2.19 19.61
CA PHE A 6 5.27 -2.46 18.64
C PHE A 6 6.59 -1.87 19.16
N ASP A 7 7.63 -2.69 19.30
CA ASP A 7 8.95 -2.18 19.64
C ASP A 7 9.58 -1.51 18.40
N ILE A 8 10.45 -0.54 18.65
CA ILE A 8 11.07 0.30 17.60
C ILE A 8 11.88 -0.53 16.61
N GLU A 9 12.53 -1.62 17.06
CA GLU A 9 13.34 -2.46 16.18
C GLU A 9 12.46 -3.28 15.22
N THR A 10 11.32 -3.78 15.70
CA THR A 10 10.30 -4.40 14.84
C THR A 10 9.79 -3.43 13.78
N LEU A 11 9.50 -2.17 14.13
CA LEU A 11 9.05 -1.16 13.17
C LEU A 11 10.13 -0.78 12.14
N LYS A 12 11.39 -0.68 12.56
CA LYS A 12 12.52 -0.47 11.65
C LYS A 12 12.69 -1.64 10.68
N LEU A 13 12.53 -2.88 11.15
CA LEU A 13 12.60 -4.06 10.29
C LEU A 13 11.47 -4.06 9.26
N ILE A 14 10.25 -3.73 9.67
CA ILE A 14 9.09 -3.57 8.78
C ILE A 14 9.38 -2.51 7.72
N ARG A 15 9.84 -1.32 8.13
CA ARG A 15 10.24 -0.24 7.21
C ARG A 15 11.25 -0.72 6.17
N ASN A 16 12.35 -1.33 6.59
CA ASN A 16 13.42 -1.76 5.69
C ASN A 16 12.93 -2.81 4.67
N LYS A 17 12.05 -3.73 5.10
CA LYS A 17 11.41 -4.71 4.19
C LYS A 17 10.51 -4.02 3.16
N LEU A 18 9.75 -3.00 3.58
CA LEU A 18 8.87 -2.24 2.69
C LEU A 18 9.65 -1.39 1.69
N GLU A 19 10.77 -0.79 2.10
CA GLU A 19 11.69 -0.09 1.20
C GLU A 19 12.28 -1.03 0.13
N TYR A 20 12.64 -2.24 0.52
CA TYR A 20 13.10 -3.27 -0.42
C TYR A 20 12.01 -3.67 -1.43
N ILE A 21 10.78 -3.91 -0.95
CA ILE A 21 9.63 -4.21 -1.82
C ILE A 21 9.37 -3.08 -2.81
N TYR A 22 9.37 -1.83 -2.33
CA TYR A 22 9.25 -0.63 -3.17
C TYR A 22 10.32 -0.59 -4.26
N PHE A 23 11.59 -0.81 -3.88
CA PHE A 23 12.70 -0.81 -4.83
C PHE A 23 12.53 -1.86 -5.92
N ILE A 24 12.22 -3.11 -5.52
CA ILE A 24 12.00 -4.21 -6.48
C ILE A 24 10.83 -3.91 -7.41
N ALA A 25 9.71 -3.40 -6.88
CA ALA A 25 8.54 -3.07 -7.69
C ALA A 25 8.88 -2.01 -8.75
N LYS A 26 9.52 -0.92 -8.33
CA LYS A 26 9.92 0.16 -9.20
C LYS A 26 10.90 -0.30 -10.30
N SER A 27 11.89 -1.11 -9.94
CA SER A 27 12.88 -1.64 -10.90
C SER A 27 12.29 -2.59 -11.93
N ASN A 28 11.17 -3.24 -11.62
CA ASN A 28 10.52 -4.23 -12.49
C ASN A 28 9.24 -3.70 -13.16
N TYR A 29 8.96 -2.40 -13.06
CA TYR A 29 7.72 -1.78 -13.53
C TYR A 29 7.38 -2.18 -14.98
N ASN A 30 8.36 -2.14 -15.89
CA ASN A 30 8.14 -2.43 -17.31
C ASN A 30 7.73 -3.89 -17.60
N ASN A 31 7.97 -4.82 -16.67
CA ASN A 31 7.62 -6.24 -16.86
C ASN A 31 6.13 -6.48 -16.62
N HIS A 32 5.58 -5.88 -15.56
CA HIS A 32 4.17 -5.99 -15.17
C HIS A 32 3.71 -4.68 -14.51
N PRO A 33 3.41 -3.63 -15.28
CA PRO A 33 3.18 -2.27 -14.75
C PRO A 33 2.10 -2.20 -13.68
N GLU A 34 0.96 -2.87 -13.90
CA GLU A 34 -0.18 -2.82 -12.98
C GLU A 34 0.10 -3.53 -11.65
N LEU A 35 0.75 -4.69 -11.71
CA LEU A 35 1.15 -5.45 -10.53
C LEU A 35 2.20 -4.67 -9.72
N MET A 36 3.21 -4.14 -10.40
CA MET A 36 4.31 -3.44 -9.76
C MET A 36 3.88 -2.10 -9.16
N ASP A 37 3.02 -1.34 -9.83
CA ASP A 37 2.44 -0.11 -9.28
C ASP A 37 1.58 -0.39 -8.04
N THR A 38 0.82 -1.49 -8.04
CA THR A 38 0.04 -1.90 -6.85
C THR A 38 0.95 -2.24 -5.67
N ILE A 39 2.01 -3.02 -5.91
CA ILE A 39 3.00 -3.38 -4.89
C ILE A 39 3.73 -2.13 -4.38
N GLU A 40 4.15 -1.24 -5.29
CA GLU A 40 4.82 0.02 -4.96
C GLU A 40 3.97 0.89 -4.03
N ASN A 41 2.71 1.11 -4.41
CA ASN A 41 1.78 1.97 -3.68
C ASN A 41 1.48 1.42 -2.27
N LEU A 42 1.28 0.11 -2.14
CA LEU A 42 1.07 -0.55 -0.84
C LEU A 42 2.31 -0.45 0.05
N ALA A 43 3.51 -0.65 -0.52
CA ALA A 43 4.76 -0.54 0.22
C ALA A 43 4.98 0.87 0.77
N GLN A 44 4.68 1.91 -0.02
CA GLN A 44 4.78 3.30 0.41
C GLN A 44 3.81 3.64 1.55
N VAL A 45 2.53 3.22 1.46
CA VAL A 45 1.53 3.45 2.51
C VAL A 45 1.93 2.78 3.82
N ALA A 46 2.34 1.51 3.76
CA ALA A 46 2.77 0.78 4.94
C ALA A 46 4.05 1.38 5.56
N ASN A 47 4.96 1.91 4.74
CA ASN A 47 6.18 2.56 5.22
C ASN A 47 5.85 3.86 5.96
N MET A 48 4.93 4.67 5.45
CA MET A 48 4.45 5.85 6.16
C MET A 48 3.85 5.52 7.52
N PHE A 49 3.01 4.48 7.62
CA PHE A 49 2.47 4.02 8.89
C PHE A 49 3.58 3.63 9.88
N ALA A 50 4.57 2.86 9.42
CA ALA A 50 5.70 2.46 10.26
C ALA A 50 6.51 3.67 10.76
N ASN A 51 6.77 4.65 9.90
CA ASN A 51 7.50 5.87 10.27
C ASN A 51 6.72 6.70 11.29
N ILE A 52 5.41 6.92 11.09
CA ILE A 52 4.55 7.62 12.05
C ILE A 52 4.66 6.96 13.42
N ARG A 53 4.56 5.62 13.46
CA ARG A 53 4.63 4.90 14.73
C ARG A 53 5.99 5.00 15.39
N ILE A 54 7.08 5.00 14.62
CA ILE A 54 8.44 5.25 15.13
C ILE A 54 8.55 6.68 15.70
N HIS A 55 7.99 7.68 15.03
CA HIS A 55 8.01 9.07 15.49
C HIS A 55 7.23 9.26 16.79
N GLU A 56 6.03 8.68 16.88
CA GLU A 56 5.22 8.65 18.10
C GLU A 56 5.95 7.99 19.28
N LEU A 57 6.65 6.87 19.04
CA LEU A 57 7.40 6.17 20.08
C LEU A 57 8.69 6.88 20.51
N ASN A 58 9.19 7.84 19.72
CA ASN A 58 10.38 8.63 20.03
C ASN A 58 10.06 10.04 20.54
N ASP A 59 8.78 10.33 20.87
CA ASP A 59 8.29 11.65 21.28
C ASP A 59 8.65 12.78 20.27
N ARG A 60 8.76 12.45 18.98
CA ARG A 60 9.04 13.42 17.92
C ARG A 60 7.76 13.73 17.15
N ILE A 61 7.21 14.93 17.38
CA ILE A 61 6.00 15.43 16.71
C ILE A 61 6.40 16.29 15.50
N GLU A 62 6.95 15.66 14.47
CA GLU A 62 6.93 16.25 13.12
C GLU A 62 6.41 15.18 12.18
N ILE A 63 5.12 15.28 11.88
CA ILE A 63 4.43 14.37 10.97
C ILE A 63 3.77 15.26 9.92
N SER A 64 4.22 15.18 8.67
CA SER A 64 3.46 15.72 7.57
C SER A 64 2.17 14.90 7.42
N SER A 65 1.01 15.56 7.30
CA SER A 65 -0.31 14.89 7.21
C SER A 65 -0.27 13.80 6.13
N PRO A 66 -0.33 12.51 6.52
CA PRO A 66 -0.13 11.38 5.61
C PRO A 66 -1.39 11.04 4.81
N GLU A 67 -2.53 11.64 5.18
CA GLU A 67 -3.86 11.24 4.73
C GLU A 67 -4.03 11.46 3.23
N GLY A 68 -3.62 12.63 2.71
CA GLY A 68 -3.71 12.92 1.27
C GLY A 68 -2.86 11.98 0.41
N PHE A 69 -1.66 11.63 0.90
CA PHE A 69 -0.79 10.67 0.21
C PHE A 69 -1.42 9.27 0.18
N ILE A 70 -1.91 8.78 1.33
CA ILE A 70 -2.58 7.48 1.42
C ILE A 70 -3.79 7.42 0.48
N VAL A 71 -4.65 8.45 0.50
CA VAL A 71 -5.83 8.53 -0.38
C VAL A 71 -5.42 8.47 -1.85
N SER A 72 -4.42 9.26 -2.27
CA SER A 72 -3.95 9.25 -3.67
C SER A 72 -3.43 7.88 -4.11
N LYS A 73 -2.75 7.15 -3.22
CA LYS A 73 -2.16 5.84 -3.51
C LYS A 73 -3.20 4.73 -3.57
N LEU A 74 -4.24 4.82 -2.73
CA LEU A 74 -5.36 3.88 -2.75
C LEU A 74 -6.29 4.10 -3.97
N ALA A 75 -6.41 5.33 -4.46
CA ALA A 75 -7.29 5.64 -5.59
C ALA A 75 -6.96 4.83 -6.85
N ASN A 76 -5.66 4.66 -7.17
CA ASN A 76 -5.23 3.86 -8.33
C ASN A 76 -5.60 2.38 -8.19
N ALA A 77 -5.35 1.78 -7.03
CA ALA A 77 -5.71 0.40 -6.75
C ALA A 77 -7.24 0.19 -6.76
N TYR A 78 -7.98 1.13 -6.19
CA TYR A 78 -9.45 1.12 -6.19
C TYR A 78 -10.02 1.22 -7.60
N SER A 79 -9.50 2.13 -8.44
CA SER A 79 -9.91 2.26 -9.85
C SER A 79 -9.74 0.94 -10.60
N ARG A 80 -8.58 0.29 -10.48
CA ARG A 80 -8.33 -1.00 -11.12
C ARG A 80 -9.25 -2.11 -10.63
N MET A 81 -9.56 -2.12 -9.33
CA MET A 81 -10.55 -3.05 -8.77
C MET A 81 -11.93 -2.82 -9.40
N LYS A 82 -12.36 -1.55 -9.54
CA LYS A 82 -13.62 -1.19 -10.20
C LYS A 82 -13.64 -1.65 -11.66
N ASP A 83 -12.54 -1.48 -12.39
CA ASP A 83 -12.44 -1.94 -13.79
C ASP A 83 -12.57 -3.47 -13.88
N TYR A 84 -11.93 -4.21 -12.98
CA TYR A 84 -12.07 -5.68 -12.89
C TYR A 84 -13.50 -6.12 -12.55
N GLU A 85 -14.17 -5.43 -11.61
CA GLU A 85 -15.58 -5.70 -11.29
C GLU A 85 -16.50 -5.49 -12.50
N ILE A 86 -16.25 -4.46 -13.31
CA ILE A 86 -17.03 -4.18 -14.53
C ILE A 86 -16.78 -5.27 -15.59
N GLN A 87 -15.54 -5.75 -15.73
CA GLN A 87 -15.21 -6.84 -16.67
C GLN A 87 -15.86 -8.18 -16.29
N LYS A 88 -16.25 -8.38 -15.03
CA LYS A 88 -17.02 -9.57 -14.62
C LYS A 88 -18.48 -9.58 -15.08
N ASP A 89 -19.05 -8.43 -15.40
CA ASP A 89 -20.44 -8.33 -15.89
C ASP A 89 -20.58 -8.66 -17.40
N SER A 90 -19.49 -8.92 -18.13
CA SER A 90 -19.53 -9.15 -19.58
C SER A 90 -19.50 -10.62 -20.05
N ASP A 91 -19.48 -11.61 -19.15
CA ASP A 91 -19.30 -13.03 -19.52
C ASP A 91 -20.52 -13.94 -19.33
N PHE A 92 -21.74 -13.39 -19.20
CA PHE A 92 -22.95 -14.23 -19.30
C PHE A 92 -23.54 -14.19 -20.72
N PRO A 93 -23.53 -15.30 -21.47
CA PRO A 93 -24.28 -15.36 -22.71
C PRO A 93 -25.76 -15.18 -22.40
N THR A 94 -26.42 -14.28 -23.12
CA THR A 94 -27.88 -14.12 -23.09
C THR A 94 -28.53 -15.33 -23.76
N TRP A 95 -28.61 -16.45 -23.03
CA TRP A 95 -29.54 -17.50 -23.40
C TRP A 95 -30.94 -16.99 -23.09
N LYS A 96 -31.56 -16.40 -24.12
CA LYS A 96 -33.00 -16.17 -24.14
C LYS A 96 -33.68 -17.54 -24.17
N LEU A 97 -34.73 -17.66 -23.33
CA LEU A 97 -35.63 -18.81 -23.23
C LEU A 97 -36.13 -19.27 -24.61
#